data_AF-I4GAK5-F1
#
_entry.id   AF-I4GAK5-F1
#
_cell.length_a   1.000
_cell.length_b   1.000
_cell.length_c   1.000
_cell.angle_alpha   90.00
_cell.angle_beta   90.00
_cell.angle_gamma   90.00
#
_symmetry.space_group_name_H-M   'P 1'
#
loop_
_entity.id
_entity.type
_entity.pdbx_description
1 polymer ?
#
loop_
_entity_poly.entity_id
_entity_poly.type
_entity_poly.pdbx_seq_one_letter_code
_entity_poly.pdbx_strand_id
1 'polypeptide(L)' 'MTALRYGFQECFGPGPATYLKIQRLNGVRRQLKASAGKGITVSAIALQWGFWQMGQFAKDYKKMFGECPSATLREIL' A
#
# COMPACT_ATOMS: atom_id res chain seq x y z
N MET A 1 -3.66 -27.88 -12.29
CA MET A 1 -4.43 -26.65 -12.59
C MET A 1 -5.15 -26.21 -11.32
N THR A 2 -4.66 -25.12 -10.70
CA THR A 2 -5.31 -24.20 -9.74
C THR A 2 -6.18 -24.74 -8.59
N ALA A 3 -5.55 -25.32 -7.55
CA ALA A 3 -6.20 -25.67 -6.27
C ALA A 3 -5.84 -24.73 -5.10
N LEU A 4 -5.41 -23.49 -5.36
CA LEU A 4 -4.90 -22.58 -4.31
C LEU A 4 -5.49 -21.16 -4.32
N ARG A 5 -6.54 -20.92 -5.12
CA ARG A 5 -7.14 -19.57 -5.24
C ARG A 5 -8.46 -19.37 -4.52
N TYR A 6 -9.11 -20.43 -4.01
CA TYR A 6 -10.47 -20.33 -3.45
C TYR A 6 -10.58 -20.43 -1.92
N GLY A 7 -9.49 -20.72 -1.20
CA GLY A 7 -9.55 -21.00 0.26
C GLY A 7 -9.44 -19.81 1.20
N PHE A 8 -9.51 -18.56 0.73
CA PHE A 8 -9.17 -17.38 1.54
C PHE A 8 -10.18 -16.23 1.48
N GLN A 9 -11.46 -16.50 1.18
CA GLN A 9 -12.45 -15.42 1.05
C GLN A 9 -13.60 -15.37 2.06
N GLU A 10 -13.82 -16.36 2.91
CA GLU A 10 -15.06 -16.35 3.72
C GLU A 10 -14.76 -16.76 5.16
N CYS A 11 -14.82 -15.79 6.10
CA CYS A 11 -15.41 -15.98 7.46
C CYS A 11 -15.12 -14.88 8.51
N PHE A 12 -14.33 -13.83 8.26
CA PHE A 12 -14.02 -12.87 9.35
C PHE A 12 -14.00 -11.42 8.89
N GLY A 13 -15.00 -10.60 9.27
CA GLY A 13 -14.99 -9.12 9.36
C GLY A 13 -13.99 -8.35 8.45
N PRO A 14 -13.32 -7.27 8.90
CA PRO A 14 -12.09 -6.86 8.24
C PRO A 14 -11.03 -7.94 8.54
N GLY A 15 -11.03 -9.00 7.73
CA GLY A 15 -10.22 -10.19 7.98
C GLY A 15 -8.72 -9.91 8.04
N PRO A 16 -7.89 -10.92 8.37
CA PRO A 16 -6.44 -10.79 8.48
C PRO A 16 -5.80 -10.08 7.26
N ALA A 17 -6.39 -10.22 6.07
CA ALA A 17 -5.98 -9.49 4.87
C ALA A 17 -6.10 -7.96 4.99
N THR A 18 -7.14 -7.44 5.64
CA THR A 18 -7.35 -6.01 5.87
C THR A 18 -6.34 -5.47 6.87
N TYR A 19 -6.09 -6.19 7.97
CA TYR A 19 -5.05 -5.81 8.93
C TYR A 19 -3.66 -5.76 8.29
N LEU A 20 -3.31 -6.80 7.51
CA LEU A 20 -2.04 -6.82 6.76
C LEU A 20 -1.96 -5.67 5.75
N LYS A 21 -3.06 -5.33 5.07
CA LYS A 21 -3.11 -4.18 4.15
C LYS A 21 -2.84 -2.87 4.89
N ILE A 22 -3.48 -2.64 6.04
CA ILE A 22 -3.27 -1.46 6.89
C ILE A 22 -1.80 -1.36 7.33
N GLN A 23 -1.20 -2.47 7.77
CA GLN A 23 0.22 -2.51 8.15
C GLN A 23 1.13 -2.16 6.96
N ARG A 24 0.87 -2.72 5.78
CA ARG A 24 1.62 -2.42 4.54
C ARG A 24 1.47 -0.97 4.11
N LEU A 25 0.25 -0.39 4.16
CA LEU A 25 0.01 1.01 3.82
C LEU A 25 0.78 1.97 4.74
N ASN A 26 0.82 1.67 6.04
CA ASN A 26 1.64 2.42 6.99
C ASN A 26 3.15 2.29 6.71
N GLY A 27 3.60 1.09 6.34
CA GLY A 27 4.98 0.84 5.91
C GLY A 27 5.38 1.67 4.70
N VAL A 28 4.53 1.69 3.68
CA VAL A 28 4.72 2.53 2.49
C VAL A 28 4.82 4.00 2.87
N ARG A 29 3.91 4.53 3.71
CA ARG A 29 3.96 5.95 4.13
C ARG A 29 5.29 6.31 4.81
N ARG A 30 5.79 5.45 5.70
CA ARG A 30 7.10 5.66 6.34
C ARG A 30 8.24 5.68 5.33
N GLN A 31 8.24 4.75 4.38
CA GLN A 31 9.29 4.69 3.36
C GLN A 31 9.22 5.87 2.38
N LEU A 32 8.01 6.33 2.02
CA LEU A 32 7.82 7.52 1.18
C LEU A 32 8.44 8.75 1.84
N LYS A 33 8.13 9.02 3.11
CA LYS A 33 8.72 10.13 3.87
C LYS A 33 10.25 10.00 3.98
N ALA A 34 10.77 8.81 4.24
CA ALA A 34 12.22 8.56 4.31
C ALA A 34 12.94 8.64 2.95
N SER A 35 12.20 8.58 1.85
CA SER A 35 12.70 8.62 0.47
C SER A 35 12.46 9.95 -0.23
N ALA A 36 11.88 10.94 0.46
CA ALA A 36 11.71 12.28 -0.05
C ALA A 36 13.05 12.84 -0.54
N GLY A 37 13.07 13.37 -1.76
CA GLY A 37 14.27 13.92 -2.40
C GLY A 37 15.30 12.90 -2.91
N LYS A 38 15.08 11.58 -2.76
CA LYS A 38 16.06 10.54 -3.17
C LYS A 38 15.84 9.97 -4.58
N GLY A 39 14.94 10.55 -5.37
CA GLY A 39 14.64 10.09 -6.73
C GLY A 39 13.93 8.73 -6.84
N ILE A 40 13.47 8.15 -5.71
CA ILE A 40 12.71 6.90 -5.70
C ILE A 40 11.26 7.19 -6.10
N THR A 41 10.65 6.29 -6.89
CA THR A 41 9.25 6.43 -7.32
C THR A 41 8.28 5.77 -6.34
N VAL A 42 7.05 6.32 -6.28
CA VAL A 42 5.94 5.73 -5.52
C VAL A 42 5.70 4.27 -5.92
N SER A 43 5.75 3.97 -7.24
CA SER A 43 5.50 2.64 -7.78
C SER A 43 6.53 1.62 -7.30
N ALA A 44 7.81 2.01 -7.23
CA ALA A 44 8.88 1.13 -6.74
C ALA A 44 8.65 0.76 -5.26
N ILE A 45 8.28 1.75 -4.43
CA ILE A 45 7.96 1.51 -3.01
C ILE A 45 6.72 0.64 -2.88
N ALA A 46 5.65 0.93 -3.63
CA ALA A 46 4.41 0.14 -3.59
C ALA A 46 4.66 -1.34 -3.94
N LEU A 47 5.46 -1.63 -4.97
CA LEU A 47 5.84 -2.98 -5.36
C LEU A 47 6.63 -3.71 -4.26
N GLN A 48 7.59 -3.04 -3.61
CA GLN A 48 8.35 -3.62 -2.49
C GLN A 48 7.46 -4.06 -1.32
N TRP A 49 6.36 -3.33 -1.07
CA TRP A 49 5.39 -3.68 -0.04
C TRP A 49 4.29 -4.65 -0.53
N GLY A 50 4.39 -5.14 -1.77
CA GLY A 50 3.49 -6.15 -2.33
C GLY A 50 2.20 -5.59 -2.94
N PHE A 51 2.17 -4.31 -3.30
CA PHE A 51 1.07 -3.71 -4.07
C PHE A 51 1.37 -3.75 -5.57
N TRP A 52 0.60 -4.55 -6.30
CA TRP A 52 0.77 -4.75 -7.75
C TRP A 52 -0.20 -3.90 -8.59
N GLN A 53 -1.34 -3.51 -8.00
CA GLN A 53 -2.38 -2.72 -8.65
C GLN A 53 -2.29 -1.25 -8.23
N MET A 54 -1.53 -0.44 -8.97
CA MET A 54 -1.23 0.96 -8.60
C MET A 54 -2.48 1.84 -8.42
N GLY A 55 -3.50 1.66 -9.27
CA GLY A 55 -4.75 2.40 -9.16
C GLY A 55 -5.52 2.07 -7.88
N GLN A 56 -5.59 0.80 -7.49
CA GLN A 56 -6.25 0.38 -6.25
C GLN A 56 -5.45 0.81 -5.02
N PHE A 57 -4.11 0.64 -5.07
CA PHE A 57 -3.20 1.09 -4.03
C PHE A 57 -3.36 2.60 -3.75
N ALA A 58 -3.36 3.44 -4.79
CA ALA A 58 -3.50 4.89 -4.62
C ALA A 58 -4.85 5.27 -4.00
N LYS A 59 -5.93 4.58 -4.37
CA LYS A 59 -7.27 4.77 -3.78
C LYS A 59 -7.30 4.36 -2.30
N ASP A 60 -6.77 3.17 -1.99
CA ASP A 60 -6.70 2.65 -0.61
C ASP A 60 -5.83 3.56 0.28
N TYR A 61 -4.69 4.02 -0.24
CA TYR A 61 -3.79 4.95 0.45
C TYR A 61 -4.47 6.29 0.72
N LYS A 62 -5.10 6.90 -0.28
CA LYS A 62 -5.81 8.18 -0.12
C LYS A 62 -6.98 8.05 0.84
N LYS A 63 -7.73 6.94 0.80
CA LYS A 63 -8.82 6.67 1.73
C LYS A 63 -8.33 6.60 3.19
N MET A 64 -7.12 6.09 3.40
CA MET A 64 -6.55 5.90 4.75
C MET A 64 -5.86 7.16 5.29
N PHE A 65 -5.16 7.92 4.45
CA PHE A 65 -4.29 9.03 4.88
C PHE A 65 -4.76 10.41 4.44
N GLY A 66 -5.83 10.51 3.64
CA GLY A 66 -6.37 11.78 3.15
C GLY A 66 -5.57 12.41 2.00
N GLU A 67 -4.41 11.86 1.66
CA GLU A 67 -3.51 12.38 0.63
C GLU A 67 -3.07 11.29 -0.36
N CYS A 68 -2.63 11.68 -1.54
CA CYS A 68 -2.05 10.73 -2.50
C CYS A 68 -0.61 10.37 -2.08
N PRO A 69 -0.12 9.15 -2.38
CA PRO A 69 1.23 8.74 -2.02
C PRO A 69 2.32 9.59 -2.70
N SER A 70 2.03 10.18 -3.87
CA SER A 70 2.91 11.17 -4.53
C SER A 70 3.02 12.48 -3.76
N ALA A 71 1.95 12.90 -3.06
CA ALA A 71 1.99 14.07 -2.20
C ALA A 71 2.88 13.80 -0.98
N THR A 72 2.71 12.66 -0.32
CA THR A 72 3.58 12.24 0.78
C THR A 72 5.06 12.16 0.38
N LEU A 73 5.37 11.67 -0.83
CA LEU A 73 6.76 11.60 -1.31
C LEU A 73 7.37 12.98 -1.59
N ARG A 74 6.54 13.95 -1.97
CA ARG A 74 6.95 15.32 -2.29
C ARG A 74 6.98 16.23 -1.06
N GLU A 75 6.38 15.80 0.05
CA GLU A 75 6.45 16.49 1.33
C GLU A 75 7.91 16.46 1.83
N ILE A 76 8.61 17.57 1.59
CA ILE A 76 9.94 17.81 2.16
C ILE A 76 9.67 18.30 3.59
N LEU A 77 9.96 17.45 4.58
CA LEU A 77 10.09 17.87 5.98
C LEU A 77 11.46 18.51 6.19
#